data_AF-A0A940D2U2-F1
#
_entry.id   AF-A0A940D2U2-F1
#
_cell.length_a   1.000
_cell.length_b   1.000
_cell.length_c   1.000
_cell.angle_alpha   90.00
_cell.angle_beta   90.00
_cell.angle_gamma   90.00
#
_symmetry.space_group_name_H-M   'P 1'
#
loop_
_entity.id
_entity.type
_entity.pdbx_description
1 polymer ?
#
loop_
_entity_poly.entity_id
_entity_poly.type
_entity_poly.pdbx_seq_one_letter_code
_entity_poly.pdbx_strand_id
1 'polypeptide(L)'
;MKSIPHMIVLAFLFLLLLFPNGFLLSEEGFRLIATLSGEKEGDEFCMVCGVGDINGDGYDDIAVGAREGNYVNIYFGGCPFDTVCDLRLSCAAGSYFGHRIAGGDFNGDGYSDIVVGAPLYSADGNYWGGRVYVYFGGGNMDSIPDLVMMPEYWRALLGVAVTNGGDVNGDGYDDLLAGALHEEYMMGHVYIYYGGAKMDSVYDVHIEGQVGDFIGEAIDRVGDVNKDGYDDILIGAGRGDGPGKAYLVYGGDNIGLENAEVFVGDSSKYSFGRK
;
A
#
# COMPACT_ATOMS: atom_id res chain seq x y z
N MET A 1 -47.88 39.17 63.86
CA MET A 1 -47.26 37.93 64.40
C MET A 1 -46.77 37.09 63.23
N LYS A 2 -45.44 36.88 63.13
CA LYS A 2 -44.69 35.97 62.21
C LYS A 2 -44.74 36.33 60.71
N SER A 3 -43.74 36.11 59.85
CA SER A 3 -42.27 36.10 59.85
C SER A 3 -41.88 35.92 58.36
N ILE A 4 -40.99 36.76 57.82
CA ILE A 4 -40.26 36.59 56.53
C ILE A 4 -39.24 35.42 56.76
N PRO A 5 -38.65 34.64 55.80
CA PRO A 5 -38.09 35.12 54.52
C PRO A 5 -37.80 34.13 53.34
N HIS A 6 -37.21 34.70 52.28
CA HIS A 6 -36.21 34.16 51.32
C HIS A 6 -36.51 32.92 50.45
N MET A 7 -36.46 33.13 49.13
CA MET A 7 -36.18 32.12 48.11
C MET A 7 -35.04 32.69 47.23
N ILE A 8 -33.78 32.51 47.61
CA ILE A 8 -32.85 31.42 47.23
C ILE A 8 -32.77 31.23 45.71
N VAL A 9 -31.66 31.74 45.16
CA VAL A 9 -31.08 31.48 43.84
C VAL A 9 -30.66 30.02 43.79
N LEU A 10 -31.18 29.25 42.83
CA LEU A 10 -30.71 27.89 42.57
C LEU A 10 -29.59 27.94 41.52
N ALA A 11 -28.35 27.81 41.98
CA ALA A 11 -27.19 27.57 41.12
C ALA A 11 -27.23 26.13 40.61
N PHE A 12 -27.19 25.93 39.29
CA PHE A 12 -26.99 24.61 38.69
C PHE A 12 -25.53 24.20 38.83
N LEU A 13 -25.30 23.19 39.66
CA LEU A 13 -24.04 22.49 39.83
C LEU A 13 -23.82 21.58 38.61
N PHE A 14 -22.89 21.93 37.71
CA PHE A 14 -22.44 21.03 36.65
C PHE A 14 -21.44 20.03 37.25
N LEU A 15 -21.86 18.78 37.40
CA LEU A 15 -21.00 17.67 37.75
C LEU A 15 -20.15 17.30 36.52
N LEU A 16 -18.87 17.64 36.54
CA LEU A 16 -17.90 17.25 35.52
C LEU A 16 -17.52 15.77 35.76
N LEU A 17 -18.14 14.85 35.01
CA LEU A 17 -17.67 13.48 34.90
C LEU A 17 -16.57 13.42 33.83
N LEU A 18 -15.35 13.11 34.28
CA LEU A 18 -14.19 12.81 33.43
C LEU A 18 -14.48 11.54 32.63
N PHE A 19 -14.56 11.64 31.31
CA PHE A 19 -14.45 10.49 30.40
C PHE A 19 -13.13 10.60 29.63
N PRO A 20 -12.23 9.60 29.69
CA PRO A 20 -11.01 9.59 28.90
C PRO A 20 -11.36 8.92 27.57
N ASN A 21 -11.93 9.66 26.62
CA ASN A 21 -11.96 9.28 25.20
C ASN A 21 -12.20 10.55 24.39
N GLY A 22 -11.20 10.95 23.60
CA GLY A 22 -11.24 12.16 22.79
C GLY A 22 -12.32 12.07 21.73
N PHE A 23 -13.35 12.91 21.83
CA PHE A 23 -14.23 13.19 20.71
C PHE A 23 -13.49 14.11 19.73
N LEU A 24 -13.21 13.62 18.53
CA LEU A 24 -12.91 14.47 17.39
C LEU A 24 -14.25 15.01 16.87
N LEU A 25 -14.44 16.32 16.96
CA LEU A 25 -15.55 17.03 16.34
C LEU A 25 -15.24 17.15 14.85
N SER A 26 -15.91 16.38 14.01
CA SER A 26 -15.92 16.60 12.57
C SER A 26 -17.03 17.59 12.19
N GLU A 27 -16.79 18.46 11.20
CA GLU A 27 -17.80 19.35 10.62
C GLU A 27 -18.97 18.53 10.03
N GLU A 28 -20.16 19.12 9.89
CA GLU A 28 -21.36 18.45 9.39
C GLU A 28 -21.05 17.65 8.11
N GLY A 29 -21.29 16.32 8.16
CA GLY A 29 -21.11 15.41 7.02
C GLY A 29 -19.98 14.39 7.19
N PHE A 30 -19.01 14.64 8.07
CA PHE A 30 -18.01 13.64 8.45
C PHE A 30 -18.42 13.01 9.77
N ARG A 31 -18.36 11.68 9.89
CA ARG A 31 -18.63 10.96 11.13
C ARG A 31 -17.60 9.86 11.29
N LEU A 32 -16.96 9.78 12.46
CA LEU A 32 -16.18 8.60 12.83
C LEU A 32 -17.14 7.40 12.91
N ILE A 33 -16.98 6.43 12.01
CA ILE A 33 -17.81 5.22 11.97
C ILE A 33 -17.14 4.02 12.64
N ALA A 34 -15.80 3.99 12.67
CA ALA A 34 -15.01 2.88 13.19
C ALA A 34 -13.64 3.35 13.68
N THR A 35 -13.03 2.61 14.60
CA THR A 35 -11.63 2.78 15.01
C THR A 35 -11.00 1.39 15.08
N LEU A 36 -9.96 1.17 14.28
CA LEU A 36 -9.16 -0.05 14.30
C LEU A 36 -7.94 0.19 15.19
N SER A 37 -7.54 -0.81 15.98
CA SER A 37 -6.40 -0.70 16.90
C SER A 37 -5.59 -1.99 16.88
N GLY A 38 -4.27 -1.87 17.08
CA GLY A 38 -3.38 -3.02 17.21
C GLY A 38 -3.76 -3.92 18.37
N GLU A 39 -3.44 -5.21 18.26
CA GLU A 39 -3.78 -6.23 19.25
C GLU A 39 -2.74 -6.29 20.38
N LYS A 40 -1.49 -5.91 20.10
CA LYS A 40 -0.38 -5.94 21.06
C LYS A 40 0.62 -4.80 20.86
N GLU A 41 1.48 -4.60 21.85
CA GLU A 41 2.63 -3.70 21.75
C GLU A 41 3.54 -4.12 20.59
N GLY A 42 3.91 -3.15 19.75
CA GLY A 42 4.69 -3.38 18.52
C GLY A 42 3.86 -3.59 17.26
N ASP A 43 2.52 -3.64 17.34
CA ASP A 43 1.67 -3.58 16.15
C ASP A 43 1.69 -2.17 15.55
N GLU A 44 2.69 -1.89 14.73
CA GLU A 44 2.77 -0.67 13.94
C GLU A 44 1.83 -0.76 12.74
N PHE A 45 0.59 -0.27 12.89
CA PHE A 45 -0.30 -0.04 11.74
C PHE A 45 0.32 1.04 10.85
N CYS A 46 1.13 0.61 9.90
CA CYS A 46 1.99 1.46 9.08
C CYS A 46 1.44 1.67 7.67
N MET A 47 0.50 0.82 7.26
CA MET A 47 -0.10 0.86 5.94
C MET A 47 -1.60 0.58 6.06
N VAL A 48 -2.41 1.41 5.39
CA VAL A 48 -3.84 1.21 5.22
C VAL A 48 -4.17 1.45 3.76
N CYS A 49 -5.02 0.60 3.19
CA CYS A 49 -5.42 0.68 1.79
C CYS A 49 -6.86 0.18 1.63
N GLY A 50 -7.62 0.81 0.74
CA GLY A 50 -8.83 0.19 0.21
C GLY A 50 -8.39 -0.79 -0.87
N VAL A 51 -8.81 -2.05 -0.75
CA VAL A 51 -8.38 -3.12 -1.66
C VAL A 51 -9.40 -3.43 -2.74
N GLY A 52 -10.52 -2.70 -2.78
CA GLY A 52 -11.67 -3.00 -3.64
C GLY A 52 -12.54 -4.10 -3.04
N ASP A 53 -13.52 -4.57 -3.81
CA ASP A 53 -14.44 -5.64 -3.42
C ASP A 53 -13.78 -7.01 -3.67
N ILE A 54 -13.11 -7.56 -2.66
CA ILE A 54 -12.37 -8.81 -2.75
C ILE A 54 -13.28 -10.01 -2.53
N ASN A 55 -14.43 -9.84 -1.87
CA ASN A 55 -15.36 -10.93 -1.57
C ASN A 55 -16.58 -10.98 -2.54
N GLY A 56 -16.76 -9.95 -3.36
CA GLY A 56 -17.81 -9.79 -4.36
C GLY A 56 -19.19 -9.47 -3.79
N ASP A 57 -19.27 -8.82 -2.62
CA ASP A 57 -20.53 -8.44 -1.98
C ASP A 57 -21.05 -7.06 -2.39
N GLY A 58 -20.28 -6.34 -3.21
CA GLY A 58 -20.59 -5.01 -3.74
C GLY A 58 -20.11 -3.86 -2.84
N TYR A 59 -19.37 -4.14 -1.77
CA TYR A 59 -18.73 -3.14 -0.92
C TYR A 59 -17.21 -3.24 -1.02
N ASP A 60 -16.53 -2.10 -1.12
CA ASP A 60 -15.07 -2.10 -1.07
C ASP A 60 -14.57 -2.50 0.34
N ASP A 61 -13.54 -3.33 0.36
CA ASP A 61 -12.90 -3.86 1.55
C ASP A 61 -11.63 -3.08 1.93
N ILE A 62 -11.16 -3.28 3.16
CA ILE A 62 -10.04 -2.53 3.73
C ILE A 62 -8.96 -3.49 4.24
N ALA A 63 -7.71 -3.18 3.92
CA ALA A 63 -6.54 -3.87 4.44
C ALA A 63 -5.72 -2.96 5.38
N VAL A 64 -5.27 -3.53 6.50
CA VAL A 64 -4.42 -2.86 7.49
C VAL A 64 -3.17 -3.69 7.73
N GLY A 65 -2.01 -3.13 7.35
CA GLY A 65 -0.70 -3.76 7.48
C GLY A 65 -0.02 -3.41 8.80
N ALA A 66 0.48 -4.45 9.48
CA ALA A 66 1.30 -4.34 10.68
C ALA A 66 2.68 -4.94 10.42
N ARG A 67 3.60 -4.16 9.82
CA ARG A 67 4.90 -4.66 9.34
C ARG A 67 5.75 -5.35 10.42
N GLU A 68 5.82 -4.77 11.61
CA GLU A 68 6.56 -5.36 12.75
C GLU A 68 5.86 -6.62 13.29
N GLY A 69 4.54 -6.66 13.17
CA GLY A 69 3.72 -7.84 13.42
C GLY A 69 3.86 -8.92 12.34
N ASN A 70 4.32 -8.56 11.14
CA ASN A 70 4.41 -9.41 9.93
C ASN A 70 3.04 -9.97 9.50
N TYR A 71 1.99 -9.15 9.60
CA TYR A 71 0.64 -9.53 9.20
C TYR A 71 -0.14 -8.39 8.56
N VAL A 72 -1.19 -8.76 7.83
CA VAL A 72 -2.20 -7.85 7.30
C VAL A 72 -3.57 -8.35 7.77
N ASN A 73 -4.35 -7.46 8.38
CA ASN A 73 -5.74 -7.73 8.72
C ASN A 73 -6.64 -7.15 7.61
N ILE A 74 -7.61 -7.95 7.17
CA ILE A 74 -8.62 -7.58 6.18
C ILE A 74 -9.96 -7.45 6.88
N TYR A 75 -10.69 -6.41 6.51
CA TYR A 75 -12.02 -6.10 7.02
C TYR A 75 -12.93 -5.92 5.81
N PHE A 76 -13.98 -6.72 5.76
CA PHE A 76 -14.95 -6.64 4.68
C PHE A 76 -15.80 -5.39 4.81
N GLY A 77 -16.07 -4.77 3.68
CA GLY A 77 -16.98 -3.66 3.53
C GLY A 77 -18.41 -4.07 3.93
N GLY A 78 -19.23 -3.08 4.28
CA GLY A 78 -20.61 -3.37 4.62
C GLY A 78 -21.39 -2.19 5.18
N CYS A 79 -22.70 -2.35 5.23
CA CYS A 79 -23.61 -1.40 5.86
C CYS A 79 -24.59 -2.13 6.83
N PRO A 80 -24.37 -2.07 8.15
CA PRO A 80 -23.29 -1.34 8.83
C PRO A 80 -21.92 -1.99 8.65
N PHE A 81 -20.87 -1.17 8.61
CA PHE A 81 -19.48 -1.64 8.72
C PHE A 81 -19.19 -2.05 10.15
N ASP A 82 -18.43 -3.12 10.33
CA ASP A 82 -17.93 -3.55 11.64
C ASP A 82 -16.40 -3.70 11.63
N THR A 83 -15.82 -3.79 12.83
CA THR A 83 -14.36 -3.80 13.01
C THR A 83 -13.82 -5.17 13.37
N VAL A 84 -14.58 -6.24 13.10
CA VAL A 84 -14.10 -7.61 13.28
C VAL A 84 -13.25 -7.96 12.06
N CYS A 85 -12.04 -8.46 12.31
CA CYS A 85 -11.16 -8.90 11.24
C CYS A 85 -11.73 -10.18 10.60
N ASP A 86 -11.94 -10.16 9.28
CA ASP A 86 -12.50 -11.28 8.52
C ASP A 86 -11.42 -12.25 8.05
N LEU A 87 -10.28 -11.73 7.62
CA LEU A 87 -9.15 -12.52 7.15
C LEU A 87 -7.83 -11.93 7.64
N ARG A 88 -6.91 -12.81 8.04
CA ARG A 88 -5.55 -12.42 8.43
C ARG A 88 -4.51 -13.11 7.57
N LEU A 89 -3.74 -12.30 6.86
CA LEU A 89 -2.58 -12.75 6.09
C LEU A 89 -1.34 -12.60 6.97
N SER A 90 -0.42 -13.57 6.92
CA SER A 90 0.79 -13.51 7.74
C SER A 90 1.99 -14.17 7.06
N CYS A 91 3.18 -13.76 7.46
CA CYS A 91 4.43 -14.27 6.90
C CYS A 91 5.45 -14.56 8.02
N ALA A 92 6.62 -15.06 7.63
CA ALA A 92 7.73 -15.33 8.52
C ALA A 92 8.11 -14.10 9.37
N ALA A 93 8.52 -14.33 10.61
CA ALA A 93 8.95 -13.27 11.52
C ALA A 93 10.14 -12.49 10.94
N GLY A 94 10.11 -11.17 11.09
CA GLY A 94 11.16 -10.26 10.59
C GLY A 94 11.12 -10.04 9.08
N SER A 95 10.06 -10.48 8.38
CA SER A 95 9.87 -10.26 6.95
C SER A 95 9.39 -8.86 6.60
N TYR A 96 8.85 -8.12 7.58
CA TYR A 96 8.17 -6.84 7.38
C TYR A 96 6.95 -6.97 6.45
N PHE A 97 6.29 -8.14 6.47
CA PHE A 97 5.07 -8.37 5.71
C PHE A 97 3.96 -7.40 6.13
N GLY A 98 3.32 -6.76 5.15
CA GLY A 98 2.38 -5.65 5.38
C GLY A 98 3.04 -4.27 5.31
N HIS A 99 4.30 -4.18 4.87
CA HIS A 99 5.01 -2.91 4.65
C HIS A 99 4.35 -2.02 3.59
N ARG A 100 3.85 -2.67 2.52
CA ARG A 100 3.05 -2.06 1.44
C ARG A 100 1.96 -3.03 1.04
N ILE A 101 0.81 -2.47 0.69
CA ILE A 101 -0.38 -3.21 0.28
C ILE A 101 -0.98 -2.48 -0.91
N ALA A 102 -1.41 -3.23 -1.92
CA ALA A 102 -2.17 -2.74 -3.06
C ALA A 102 -3.37 -3.67 -3.33
N GLY A 103 -4.42 -3.13 -3.93
CA GLY A 103 -5.55 -3.90 -4.44
C GLY A 103 -5.83 -3.59 -5.90
N GLY A 104 -6.50 -4.52 -6.59
CA GLY A 104 -6.80 -4.46 -8.02
C GLY A 104 -7.25 -5.81 -8.55
N ASP A 105 -7.94 -5.86 -9.69
CA ASP A 105 -8.31 -7.12 -10.35
C ASP A 105 -7.23 -7.49 -11.37
N PHE A 106 -6.16 -8.15 -10.90
CA PHE A 106 -5.00 -8.45 -11.73
C PHE A 106 -5.23 -9.71 -12.58
N ASN A 107 -6.13 -10.60 -12.17
CA ASN A 107 -6.43 -11.81 -12.94
C ASN A 107 -7.66 -11.67 -13.86
N GLY A 108 -8.43 -10.58 -13.72
CA GLY A 108 -9.61 -10.23 -14.50
C GLY A 108 -10.82 -11.12 -14.25
N ASP A 109 -10.96 -11.67 -13.04
CA ASP A 109 -12.09 -12.52 -12.66
C ASP A 109 -13.28 -11.73 -12.09
N GLY A 110 -13.13 -10.41 -11.95
CA GLY A 110 -14.16 -9.50 -11.46
C GLY A 110 -14.18 -9.34 -9.94
N TYR A 111 -13.25 -9.98 -9.22
CA TYR A 111 -12.99 -9.74 -7.81
C TYR A 111 -11.70 -8.95 -7.66
N SER A 112 -11.63 -8.08 -6.65
CA SER A 112 -10.37 -7.42 -6.36
C SER A 112 -9.42 -8.37 -5.63
N ASP A 113 -8.15 -8.35 -6.01
CA ASP A 113 -7.06 -9.11 -5.43
C ASP A 113 -6.26 -8.27 -4.43
N ILE A 114 -5.43 -8.93 -3.63
CA ILE A 114 -4.54 -8.27 -2.66
C ILE A 114 -3.09 -8.58 -2.97
N VAL A 115 -2.26 -7.53 -2.99
CA VAL A 115 -0.81 -7.65 -3.10
C VAL A 115 -0.13 -7.11 -1.84
N VAL A 116 0.80 -7.89 -1.28
CA VAL A 116 1.50 -7.53 -0.05
C VAL A 116 3.01 -7.63 -0.22
N GLY A 117 3.71 -6.55 0.12
CA GLY A 117 5.18 -6.51 0.19
C GLY A 117 5.73 -6.98 1.54
N ALA A 118 6.84 -7.72 1.47
CA ALA A 118 7.62 -8.19 2.63
C ALA A 118 9.13 -7.98 2.37
N PRO A 119 9.61 -6.73 2.37
CA PRO A 119 10.94 -6.38 1.90
C PRO A 119 12.09 -7.01 2.70
N LEU A 120 11.89 -7.39 3.96
CA LEU A 120 12.95 -7.98 4.79
C LEU A 120 12.91 -9.51 4.84
N TYR A 121 12.05 -10.15 4.05
CA TYR A 121 11.93 -11.60 4.02
C TYR A 121 13.30 -12.29 3.78
N SER A 122 13.60 -13.27 4.64
CA SER A 122 14.91 -13.95 4.69
C SER A 122 14.85 -15.46 5.00
N ALA A 123 13.66 -16.06 5.10
CA ALA A 123 13.49 -17.38 5.75
C ALA A 123 14.01 -18.57 4.92
N ASP A 124 14.25 -18.39 3.62
CA ASP A 124 14.77 -19.43 2.72
C ASP A 124 16.28 -19.31 2.46
N GLY A 125 16.98 -18.50 3.26
CA GLY A 125 18.43 -18.28 3.13
C GLY A 125 18.80 -17.15 2.17
N ASN A 126 17.84 -16.57 1.44
CA ASN A 126 18.04 -15.31 0.73
C ASN A 126 17.87 -14.14 1.69
N TYR A 127 18.91 -13.85 2.47
CA TYR A 127 18.92 -12.76 3.45
C TYR A 127 18.55 -11.42 2.81
N TRP A 128 17.48 -10.80 3.31
CA TRP A 128 16.91 -9.54 2.83
C TRP A 128 16.58 -9.52 1.33
N GLY A 129 16.29 -10.69 0.76
CA GLY A 129 15.83 -10.76 -0.63
C GLY A 129 14.51 -10.02 -0.83
N GLY A 130 13.64 -10.06 0.17
CA GLY A 130 12.29 -9.52 0.08
C GLY A 130 11.36 -10.39 -0.77
N ARG A 131 10.05 -10.25 -0.62
CA ARG A 131 9.03 -10.98 -1.38
C ARG A 131 7.84 -10.08 -1.64
N VAL A 132 7.12 -10.37 -2.72
CA VAL A 132 5.77 -9.86 -2.96
C VAL A 132 4.83 -11.05 -3.07
N TYR A 133 3.69 -10.96 -2.40
CA TYR A 133 2.67 -12.01 -2.33
C TYR A 133 1.39 -11.50 -2.96
N VAL A 134 0.76 -12.30 -3.82
CA VAL A 134 -0.55 -12.03 -4.39
C VAL A 134 -1.55 -13.04 -3.84
N TYR A 135 -2.72 -12.55 -3.46
CA TYR A 135 -3.86 -13.33 -3.00
C TYR A 135 -5.04 -12.94 -3.89
N PHE A 136 -5.53 -13.89 -4.67
CA PHE A 136 -6.66 -13.64 -5.54
C PHE A 136 -7.96 -13.55 -4.73
N GLY A 137 -8.82 -12.62 -5.13
CA GLY A 137 -10.13 -12.44 -4.54
C GLY A 137 -11.09 -13.61 -4.80
N GLY A 138 -12.33 -13.43 -4.37
CA GLY A 138 -13.44 -14.33 -4.67
C GLY A 138 -13.89 -15.18 -3.49
N GLY A 139 -14.97 -15.94 -3.71
CA GLY A 139 -15.68 -16.66 -2.65
C GLY A 139 -14.91 -17.78 -1.95
N ASN A 140 -13.71 -18.14 -2.44
CA ASN A 140 -12.81 -19.12 -1.81
C ASN A 140 -11.50 -18.49 -1.31
N MET A 141 -11.38 -17.16 -1.26
CA MET A 141 -10.18 -16.49 -0.78
C MET A 141 -9.79 -17.00 0.60
N ASP A 142 -8.50 -17.30 0.78
CA ASP A 142 -7.94 -17.76 2.03
C ASP A 142 -6.60 -17.06 2.34
N SER A 143 -5.90 -17.52 3.38
CA SER A 143 -4.64 -16.93 3.82
C SER A 143 -3.40 -17.51 3.13
N ILE A 144 -3.56 -18.31 2.07
CA ILE A 144 -2.48 -18.93 1.31
C ILE A 144 -2.26 -18.08 0.05
N PRO A 145 -1.03 -17.61 -0.22
CA PRO A 145 -0.77 -16.81 -1.41
C PRO A 145 -0.88 -17.66 -2.69
N ASP A 146 -1.54 -17.12 -3.71
CA ASP A 146 -1.66 -17.73 -5.04
C ASP A 146 -0.36 -17.56 -5.84
N LEU A 147 0.26 -16.38 -5.74
CA LEU A 147 1.56 -16.09 -6.35
C LEU A 147 2.55 -15.56 -5.31
N VAL A 148 3.81 -15.97 -5.47
CA VAL A 148 4.93 -15.48 -4.68
C VAL A 148 6.05 -15.03 -5.61
N MET A 149 6.23 -13.72 -5.70
CA MET A 149 7.27 -13.10 -6.51
C MET A 149 8.57 -13.08 -5.74
N MET A 150 9.64 -13.45 -6.44
CA MET A 150 10.98 -13.59 -5.89
C MET A 150 11.92 -12.57 -6.54
N PRO A 151 12.88 -12.02 -5.79
CA PRO A 151 13.88 -11.13 -6.34
C PRO A 151 14.84 -11.92 -7.24
N GLU A 152 15.36 -11.27 -8.27
CA GLU A 152 16.44 -11.83 -9.08
C GLU A 152 17.77 -11.84 -8.32
N TYR A 153 17.98 -10.83 -7.47
CA TYR A 153 19.19 -10.66 -6.67
C TYR A 153 18.99 -11.01 -5.20
N TRP A 154 20.10 -11.37 -4.57
CA TRP A 154 20.21 -11.44 -3.12
C TRP A 154 20.14 -10.02 -2.54
N ARG A 155 19.57 -9.85 -1.34
CA ARG A 155 19.47 -8.53 -0.68
C ARG A 155 18.78 -7.43 -1.51
N ALA A 156 17.83 -7.80 -2.36
CA ALA A 156 17.16 -6.85 -3.26
C ALA A 156 15.97 -6.11 -2.62
N LEU A 157 15.58 -6.44 -1.38
CA LEU A 157 14.46 -5.80 -0.68
C LEU A 157 13.17 -5.71 -1.51
N LEU A 158 12.87 -6.74 -2.32
CA LEU A 158 11.68 -6.76 -3.18
C LEU A 158 10.42 -6.60 -2.33
N GLY A 159 9.51 -5.73 -2.78
CA GLY A 159 8.28 -5.39 -2.06
C GLY A 159 8.42 -4.19 -1.13
N VAL A 160 9.49 -3.38 -1.28
CA VAL A 160 9.60 -2.07 -0.63
C VAL A 160 8.52 -1.10 -1.13
N ALA A 161 8.12 -1.25 -2.39
CA ALA A 161 6.96 -0.62 -3.03
C ALA A 161 6.16 -1.69 -3.77
N VAL A 162 4.83 -1.62 -3.67
CA VAL A 162 3.89 -2.34 -4.54
C VAL A 162 2.73 -1.41 -4.87
N THR A 163 2.24 -1.44 -6.10
CA THR A 163 1.06 -0.66 -6.51
C THR A 163 0.35 -1.30 -7.70
N ASN A 164 -0.94 -1.02 -7.84
CA ASN A 164 -1.69 -1.30 -9.06
C ASN A 164 -1.25 -0.30 -10.13
N GLY A 165 -0.73 -0.82 -11.25
CA GLY A 165 -0.24 -0.06 -12.40
C GLY A 165 -1.31 0.41 -13.36
N GLY A 166 -2.51 -0.17 -13.30
CA GLY A 166 -3.46 -0.10 -14.39
C GLY A 166 -3.01 -0.93 -15.58
N ASP A 167 -3.61 -0.69 -16.74
CA ASP A 167 -3.32 -1.42 -17.97
C ASP A 167 -2.18 -0.75 -18.73
N VAL A 168 -0.94 -1.09 -18.37
CA VAL A 168 0.27 -0.45 -18.94
C VAL A 168 0.65 -1.08 -20.28
N ASN A 169 0.14 -2.27 -20.60
CA ASN A 169 0.41 -2.97 -21.86
C ASN A 169 -0.78 -2.98 -22.84
N GLY A 170 -1.94 -2.45 -22.45
CA GLY A 170 -3.15 -2.28 -23.26
C GLY A 170 -3.92 -3.58 -23.50
N ASP A 171 -3.77 -4.59 -22.65
CA ASP A 171 -4.43 -5.89 -22.78
C ASP A 171 -5.78 -6.00 -22.06
N GLY A 172 -6.15 -4.96 -21.32
CA GLY A 172 -7.42 -4.82 -20.60
C GLY A 172 -7.42 -5.37 -19.17
N TYR A 173 -6.27 -5.77 -18.63
CA TYR A 173 -6.11 -6.19 -17.24
C TYR A 173 -5.26 -5.19 -16.46
N ASP A 174 -5.51 -5.05 -15.16
CA ASP A 174 -4.62 -4.25 -14.32
C ASP A 174 -3.28 -4.98 -14.15
N ASP A 175 -2.18 -4.26 -14.28
CA ASP A 175 -0.81 -4.75 -14.12
C ASP A 175 -0.28 -4.44 -12.72
N LEU A 176 0.65 -5.26 -12.22
CA LEU A 176 1.26 -5.08 -10.90
C LEU A 176 2.69 -4.53 -11.03
N LEU A 177 2.97 -3.46 -10.29
CA LEU A 177 4.30 -2.88 -10.16
C LEU A 177 4.90 -3.21 -8.79
N ALA A 178 6.15 -3.67 -8.78
CA ALA A 178 6.91 -3.95 -7.57
C ALA A 178 8.29 -3.29 -7.60
N GLY A 179 8.63 -2.60 -6.51
CA GLY A 179 9.93 -2.00 -6.30
C GLY A 179 10.88 -2.90 -5.52
N ALA A 180 12.17 -2.76 -5.81
CA ALA A 180 13.25 -3.43 -5.11
C ALA A 180 14.45 -2.48 -4.97
N LEU A 181 15.12 -2.52 -3.82
CA LEU A 181 16.32 -1.73 -3.54
C LEU A 181 17.49 -2.66 -3.27
N HIS A 182 18.50 -2.60 -4.12
CA HIS A 182 19.73 -3.35 -3.96
C HIS A 182 20.78 -2.47 -3.26
N GLU A 183 20.79 -2.52 -1.92
CA GLU A 183 21.62 -1.61 -1.10
C GLU A 183 23.12 -1.75 -1.38
N GLU A 184 23.61 -2.95 -1.69
CA GLU A 184 25.04 -3.21 -1.90
C GLU A 184 25.59 -2.55 -3.19
N TYR A 185 24.79 -2.49 -4.26
CA TYR A 185 25.16 -1.78 -5.49
C TYR A 185 24.59 -0.36 -5.55
N MET A 186 23.87 0.08 -4.51
CA MET A 186 23.18 1.36 -4.48
C MET A 186 22.22 1.54 -5.68
N MET A 187 21.62 0.45 -6.14
CA MET A 187 20.75 0.43 -7.32
C MET A 187 19.33 0.14 -6.91
N GLY A 188 18.40 0.63 -7.73
CA GLY A 188 16.97 0.38 -7.58
C GLY A 188 16.44 -0.35 -8.79
N HIS A 189 15.39 -1.12 -8.60
CA HIS A 189 14.71 -1.84 -9.67
C HIS A 189 13.20 -1.66 -9.54
N VAL A 190 12.53 -1.63 -10.68
CA VAL A 190 11.07 -1.75 -10.79
C VAL A 190 10.78 -2.94 -11.69
N TYR A 191 9.93 -3.83 -11.20
CA TYR A 191 9.43 -4.99 -11.93
C TYR A 191 7.96 -4.75 -12.23
N ILE A 192 7.55 -5.04 -13.46
CA ILE A 192 6.16 -5.02 -13.89
C ILE A 192 5.77 -6.46 -14.22
N TYR A 193 4.65 -6.88 -13.66
CA TYR A 193 4.02 -8.17 -13.90
C TYR A 193 2.70 -7.88 -14.59
N TYR A 194 2.57 -8.36 -15.82
CA TYR A 194 1.34 -8.16 -16.56
C TYR A 194 0.21 -8.95 -15.95
N GLY A 195 -0.95 -8.30 -15.87
CA GLY A 195 -2.19 -8.94 -15.46
C GLY A 195 -2.66 -9.98 -16.48
N GLY A 196 -3.80 -10.58 -16.17
CA GLY A 196 -4.50 -11.50 -17.05
C GLY A 196 -4.91 -12.80 -16.38
N ALA A 197 -5.81 -13.52 -17.05
CA ALA A 197 -6.34 -14.81 -16.58
C ALA A 197 -5.27 -15.90 -16.34
N LYS A 198 -4.01 -15.65 -16.72
CA LYS A 198 -2.85 -16.52 -16.49
C LYS A 198 -1.66 -15.75 -15.92
N MET A 199 -1.90 -14.66 -15.19
CA MET A 199 -0.86 -13.95 -14.47
C MET A 199 0.00 -14.94 -13.68
N ASP A 200 1.31 -14.74 -13.74
CA ASP A 200 2.27 -15.58 -13.03
C ASP A 200 3.27 -14.72 -12.24
N SER A 201 4.26 -15.38 -11.62
CA SER A 201 5.25 -14.73 -10.75
C SER A 201 6.51 -14.26 -11.48
N VAL A 202 6.53 -14.31 -12.81
CA VAL A 202 7.65 -13.87 -13.65
C VAL A 202 7.36 -12.45 -14.12
N TYR A 203 8.34 -11.55 -13.98
CA TYR A 203 8.16 -10.18 -14.46
C TYR A 203 8.19 -10.16 -15.99
N ASP A 204 7.43 -9.25 -16.58
CA ASP A 204 7.40 -9.01 -18.02
C ASP A 204 8.31 -7.84 -18.41
N VAL A 205 8.38 -6.82 -17.56
CA VAL A 205 9.27 -5.66 -17.73
C VAL A 205 10.12 -5.49 -16.49
N HIS A 206 11.41 -5.25 -16.72
CA HIS A 206 12.37 -4.90 -15.68
C HIS A 206 13.03 -3.58 -16.01
N ILE A 207 12.84 -2.61 -15.12
CA ILE A 207 13.43 -1.28 -15.21
C ILE A 207 14.55 -1.19 -14.18
N GLU A 208 15.77 -0.96 -14.65
CA GLU A 208 16.96 -0.84 -13.81
C GLU A 208 17.39 0.63 -13.68
N GLY A 209 17.62 1.06 -12.44
CA GLY A 209 18.15 2.39 -12.15
C GLY A 209 19.67 2.44 -12.27
N GLN A 210 20.21 3.65 -12.29
CA GLN A 210 21.66 3.85 -12.23
C GLN A 210 22.17 3.68 -10.79
N VAL A 211 23.47 3.39 -10.66
CA VAL A 211 24.16 3.39 -9.36
C VAL A 211 23.95 4.73 -8.66
N GLY A 212 23.39 4.68 -7.47
CA GLY A 212 23.06 5.83 -6.63
C GLY A 212 21.67 6.43 -6.85
N ASP A 213 20.90 6.04 -7.89
CA ASP A 213 19.57 6.65 -8.12
C ASP A 213 18.48 6.04 -7.21
N PHE A 214 18.62 4.77 -6.80
CA PHE A 214 17.66 4.03 -5.94
C PHE A 214 16.20 4.18 -6.40
N ILE A 215 15.93 3.93 -7.68
CA ILE A 215 14.55 3.87 -8.18
C ILE A 215 13.74 2.77 -7.46
N GLY A 216 12.41 2.85 -7.52
CA GLY A 216 11.55 1.80 -6.99
C GLY A 216 11.31 1.84 -5.48
N GLU A 217 11.87 2.82 -4.75
CA GLU A 217 11.41 3.12 -3.38
C GLU A 217 10.01 3.73 -3.37
N ALA A 218 9.69 4.53 -4.39
CA ALA A 218 8.37 5.12 -4.60
C ALA A 218 7.96 4.92 -6.07
N ILE A 219 6.78 4.32 -6.26
CA ILE A 219 6.20 4.02 -7.57
C ILE A 219 4.71 4.33 -7.45
N ASP A 220 4.13 4.95 -8.47
CA ASP A 220 2.69 5.22 -8.52
C ASP A 220 2.15 5.14 -9.96
N ARG A 221 0.88 4.81 -10.09
CA ARG A 221 0.13 4.92 -11.35
C ARG A 221 -0.32 6.37 -11.51
N VAL A 222 -0.11 6.95 -12.69
CA VAL A 222 -0.61 8.30 -13.00
C VAL A 222 -1.74 8.30 -14.03
N GLY A 223 -2.10 7.11 -14.52
CA GLY A 223 -3.08 6.92 -15.58
C GLY A 223 -2.51 7.27 -16.94
N ASP A 224 -3.34 7.19 -17.99
CA ASP A 224 -2.98 7.65 -19.33
C ASP A 224 -2.87 9.20 -19.39
N VAL A 225 -1.64 9.73 -19.24
CA VAL A 225 -1.41 11.18 -19.21
C VAL A 225 -1.16 11.76 -20.59
N ASN A 226 -0.81 10.94 -21.57
CA ASN A 226 -0.49 11.36 -22.94
C ASN A 226 -1.63 11.08 -23.95
N LYS A 227 -2.66 10.34 -23.55
CA LYS A 227 -3.83 9.88 -24.32
C LYS A 227 -3.52 8.88 -25.42
N ASP A 228 -2.56 7.99 -25.21
CA ASP A 228 -2.22 6.93 -26.16
C ASP A 228 -2.97 5.62 -25.92
N GLY A 229 -3.73 5.53 -24.82
CA GLY A 229 -4.54 4.37 -24.46
C GLY A 229 -3.87 3.40 -23.49
N TYR A 230 -2.66 3.69 -23.01
CA TYR A 230 -1.95 2.91 -21.99
C TYR A 230 -1.85 3.70 -20.69
N ASP A 231 -1.94 3.03 -19.54
CA ASP A 231 -1.67 3.68 -18.26
C ASP A 231 -0.16 3.98 -18.11
N ASP A 232 0.17 5.17 -17.61
CA ASP A 232 1.54 5.61 -17.40
C ASP A 232 1.97 5.51 -15.91
N ILE A 233 3.29 5.46 -15.70
CA ILE A 233 3.91 5.15 -14.41
C ILE A 233 4.80 6.31 -13.97
N LEU A 234 4.78 6.63 -12.67
CA LEU A 234 5.72 7.54 -12.04
C LEU A 234 6.68 6.80 -11.11
N ILE A 235 7.98 6.97 -11.30
CA ILE A 235 9.03 6.31 -10.52
C ILE A 235 9.90 7.36 -9.83
N GLY A 236 9.99 7.31 -8.50
CA GLY A 236 10.86 8.16 -7.70
C GLY A 236 12.29 7.64 -7.59
N ALA A 237 13.27 8.54 -7.62
CA ALA A 237 14.70 8.29 -7.43
C ALA A 237 15.30 9.33 -6.47
N GLY A 238 15.08 9.12 -5.16
CA GLY A 238 15.30 10.15 -4.14
C GLY A 238 16.61 10.09 -3.36
N ARG A 239 17.41 9.01 -3.47
CA ARG A 239 18.56 8.75 -2.57
C ARG A 239 19.95 9.03 -3.17
N GLY A 240 20.04 9.59 -4.38
CA GLY A 240 21.33 9.94 -4.99
C GLY A 240 22.02 11.15 -4.35
N ASP A 241 23.32 11.28 -4.65
CA ASP A 241 24.15 12.44 -4.21
C ASP A 241 23.75 13.76 -4.91
N GLY A 242 22.88 13.69 -5.91
CA GLY A 242 22.32 14.82 -6.67
C GLY A 242 20.91 15.21 -6.22
N PRO A 243 20.29 16.21 -6.88
CA PRO A 243 18.86 16.45 -6.69
C PRO A 243 18.06 15.18 -7.00
N GLY A 244 17.07 14.86 -6.15
CA GLY A 244 16.19 13.72 -6.39
C GLY A 244 15.45 13.86 -7.71
N LYS A 245 15.20 12.74 -8.39
CA LYS A 245 14.49 12.71 -9.67
C LYS A 245 13.16 11.99 -9.54
N ALA A 246 12.25 12.27 -10.46
CA ALA A 246 11.12 11.40 -10.76
C ALA A 246 11.08 11.17 -12.27
N TYR A 247 10.72 9.95 -12.66
CA TYR A 247 10.62 9.52 -14.06
C TYR A 247 9.16 9.24 -14.36
N LEU A 248 8.57 9.95 -15.32
CA LEU A 248 7.30 9.57 -15.93
C LEU A 248 7.63 8.63 -17.09
N VAL A 249 7.27 7.36 -16.93
CA VAL A 249 7.48 6.29 -17.90
C VAL A 249 6.15 6.02 -18.57
N TYR A 250 6.11 6.13 -19.90
CA TYR A 250 4.90 5.84 -20.66
C TYR A 250 4.66 4.34 -20.78
N GLY A 251 3.38 3.94 -20.78
CA GLY A 251 2.95 2.58 -21.11
C GLY A 251 3.21 2.20 -22.58
N GLY A 252 2.81 0.98 -22.94
CA GLY A 252 2.89 0.44 -24.30
C GLY A 252 4.13 -0.42 -24.57
N ASP A 253 4.59 -0.45 -25.83
CA ASP A 253 5.61 -1.41 -26.30
C ASP A 253 7.04 -1.12 -25.82
N ASN A 254 7.34 0.08 -25.33
CA ASN A 254 8.71 0.53 -25.02
C ASN A 254 8.82 1.14 -23.61
N ILE A 255 8.31 0.40 -22.62
CA ILE A 255 8.37 0.79 -21.21
C ILE A 255 9.83 0.75 -20.71
N GLY A 256 10.37 1.89 -20.30
CA GLY A 256 11.75 2.00 -19.83
C GLY A 256 12.18 3.44 -19.51
N LEU A 257 13.29 3.61 -18.78
CA LEU A 257 13.80 4.94 -18.40
C LEU A 257 14.36 5.72 -19.59
N GLU A 258 14.78 5.05 -20.65
CA GLU A 258 15.31 5.66 -21.87
C GLU A 258 14.28 6.50 -22.63
N ASN A 259 12.99 6.23 -22.42
CA ASN A 259 11.86 6.94 -23.02
C ASN A 259 11.09 7.80 -22.01
N ALA A 260 11.62 7.94 -20.79
CA ALA A 260 10.93 8.63 -19.72
C ALA A 260 11.12 10.15 -19.78
N GLU A 261 10.07 10.88 -19.40
CA GLU A 261 10.20 12.29 -19.04
C GLU A 261 10.80 12.40 -17.64
N VAL A 262 11.86 13.21 -17.50
CA VAL A 262 12.63 13.31 -16.27
C VAL A 262 12.36 14.63 -15.56
N PHE A 263 11.80 14.54 -14.35
CA PHE A 263 11.71 15.65 -13.41
C PHE A 263 12.94 15.66 -12.51
N VAL A 264 13.67 16.77 -12.46
CA VAL A 264 14.87 16.92 -11.63
C VAL A 264 14.58 17.95 -10.54
N GLY A 265 14.88 17.61 -9.29
CA GLY A 265 14.71 18.52 -8.16
C GLY A 265 15.58 19.78 -8.26
N ASP A 266 15.08 20.88 -7.69
CA ASP A 266 15.74 22.20 -7.78
C ASP A 266 17.03 22.33 -6.95
N SER A 267 17.32 21.38 -6.06
CA SER A 267 18.58 21.37 -5.30
C SER A 267 18.99 19.98 -4.82
N SER A 268 20.29 19.78 -4.60
CA SER A 268 20.85 18.55 -4.01
C SER A 268 20.47 18.30 -2.55
N LYS A 269 19.73 19.21 -1.91
CA LYS A 269 19.21 19.02 -0.54
C LYS A 269 17.78 18.48 -0.51
N TYR A 270 17.11 18.37 -1.66
CA TYR A 270 15.73 17.92 -1.76
C TYR A 270 15.67 16.54 -2.43
N SER A 271 15.30 15.52 -1.65
CA SER A 271 14.97 14.19 -2.13
C SER A 271 13.50 14.18 -2.60
N PHE A 272 13.26 14.54 -3.87
CA PHE A 272 11.97 14.23 -4.51
C PHE A 272 11.84 12.71 -4.75
N GLY A 273 10.62 12.18 -4.72
CA GLY A 273 10.37 10.77 -5.02
C GLY A 273 10.60 9.79 -3.86
N ARG A 274 10.43 10.24 -2.61
CA ARG A 274 10.46 9.38 -1.42
C ARG A 274 9.11 9.43 -0.70
N LYS A 275 8.32 8.36 -0.76
CA LYS A 275 7.21 8.13 0.18
C LYS A 275 6.83 6.65 0.27
#